data_AF-A0A528CR22-F1
#
_entry.id   AF-A0A528CR22-F1
#
_cell.length_a   1.000
_cell.length_b   1.000
_cell.length_c   1.000
_cell.angle_alpha   90.00
_cell.angle_beta   90.00
_cell.angle_gamma   90.00
#
_symmetry.space_group_name_H-M   'P 1'
#
loop_
_entity.id
_entity.type
_entity.pdbx_description
1 polymer ?
#
loop_
_entity_poly.entity_id
_entity_poly.type
_entity_poly.pdbx_seq_one_letter_code
_entity_poly.pdbx_strand_id
1 'polypeptide(L)'
;KEKDTTPAKAEFHFPGGLKDYLKASLGDEFQVTREIFAGKSDRQGGHGSLEWAVTWFGGDGFLNSYCNTIPTGEGGTHEAGFRNVLTRGLRAYAE
;
A
#
# COMPACT_ATOMS: atom_id res chain seq x y z
N LYS A 1 -9.12 20.96 -28.96
CA LYS A 1 -9.70 20.37 -27.74
C LYS A 1 -9.57 18.87 -27.88
N GLU A 2 -8.54 18.29 -27.28
CA GLU A 2 -8.41 16.83 -27.21
C GLU A 2 -9.64 16.24 -26.52
N LYS A 3 -10.17 15.14 -27.06
CA LYS A 3 -11.31 14.44 -26.49
C LYS A 3 -10.85 13.75 -25.22
N ASP A 4 -11.61 13.92 -24.15
CA ASP A 4 -11.43 13.23 -22.87
C ASP A 4 -11.44 11.71 -23.12
N THR A 5 -10.31 11.05 -22.84
CA THR A 5 -10.11 9.61 -23.03
C THR A 5 -10.70 8.78 -21.89
N THR A 6 -11.35 9.43 -20.92
CA THR A 6 -11.96 8.75 -19.77
C THR A 6 -13.14 7.89 -20.23
N PRO A 7 -13.16 6.59 -19.91
CA PRO A 7 -14.27 5.72 -20.27
C PRO A 7 -15.53 6.11 -19.49
N ALA A 8 -16.70 5.94 -20.12
CA ALA A 8 -18.00 6.23 -19.48
C ALA A 8 -18.31 5.31 -18.29
N LYS A 9 -17.64 4.16 -18.19
CA LYS A 9 -17.76 3.19 -17.10
C LYS A 9 -16.40 2.56 -16.82
N ALA A 10 -16.11 2.39 -15.53
CA ALA A 10 -15.02 1.56 -15.04
C ALA A 10 -15.55 0.60 -13.97
N GLU A 11 -14.93 -0.57 -13.86
CA GLU A 11 -15.24 -1.56 -12.83
C GLU A 11 -13.94 -1.88 -12.07
N PHE A 12 -14.01 -1.80 -10.75
CA PHE A 12 -12.87 -2.00 -9.87
C PHE A 12 -13.13 -3.23 -9.00
N HIS A 13 -12.31 -4.26 -9.16
CA HIS A 13 -12.42 -5.50 -8.40
C HIS A 13 -11.02 -6.06 -8.12
N PHE A 14 -10.66 -6.10 -6.84
CA PHE A 14 -9.33 -6.47 -6.36
C PHE A 14 -9.45 -7.63 -5.36
N PRO A 15 -9.60 -8.89 -5.84
CA PRO A 15 -9.79 -10.04 -4.96
C PRO A 15 -8.57 -10.33 -4.06
N GLY A 16 -7.36 -9.93 -4.47
CA GLY A 16 -6.14 -9.96 -3.67
C GLY A 16 -5.93 -8.73 -2.77
N GLY A 17 -6.95 -7.90 -2.60
CA GLY A 17 -6.94 -6.76 -1.66
C GLY A 17 -5.87 -5.73 -1.99
N LEU A 18 -5.13 -5.28 -0.98
CA LEU A 18 -4.12 -4.22 -1.12
C LEU A 18 -2.99 -4.59 -2.08
N LYS A 19 -2.66 -5.88 -2.23
CA LYS A 19 -1.63 -6.35 -3.16
C LYS A 19 -2.02 -6.05 -4.61
N ASP A 20 -3.25 -6.39 -4.98
CA ASP A 20 -3.76 -6.16 -6.33
C ASP A 20 -3.95 -4.67 -6.60
N TYR A 21 -4.44 -3.93 -5.60
CA TYR A 21 -4.60 -2.48 -5.69
C TYR A 21 -3.26 -1.77 -5.93
N LEU A 22 -2.20 -2.13 -5.18
CA LEU A 22 -0.88 -1.55 -5.35
C LEU A 22 -0.28 -1.92 -6.71
N LYS A 23 -0.45 -3.16 -7.16
CA LYS A 23 -0.01 -3.59 -8.50
C LYS A 23 -0.70 -2.78 -9.59
N ALA A 24 -2.00 -2.57 -9.49
CA ALA A 24 -2.76 -1.77 -10.46
C ALA A 24 -2.35 -0.28 -10.43
N SER A 25 -1.99 0.25 -9.26
CA SER A 25 -1.56 1.64 -9.09
C SER A 25 -0.17 1.91 -9.68
N LEU A 26 0.74 0.92 -9.66
CA LEU A 26 2.08 1.02 -10.24
C LEU A 26 2.11 0.74 -11.75
N GLY A 27 1.13 0.02 -12.29
CA GLY A 27 1.10 -0.34 -13.71
C GLY A 27 2.34 -1.13 -14.13
N ASP A 28 3.08 -0.61 -15.12
CA ASP A 28 4.28 -1.23 -15.70
C ASP A 28 5.60 -0.71 -15.08
N GLU A 29 5.52 0.04 -13.98
CA GLU A 29 6.71 0.53 -13.27
C GLU A 29 7.61 -0.60 -12.80
N PHE A 30 8.93 -0.40 -12.91
CA PHE A 30 9.92 -1.39 -12.51
C PHE A 30 9.95 -1.57 -10.98
N GLN A 31 9.79 -2.80 -10.52
CA GLN A 31 9.87 -3.16 -9.10
C GLN A 31 11.21 -3.79 -8.76
N VAL A 32 11.83 -3.31 -7.68
CA VAL A 32 13.10 -3.83 -7.16
C VAL A 32 12.92 -5.26 -6.65
N THR A 33 11.79 -5.56 -6.01
CA THR A 33 11.44 -6.90 -5.56
C THR A 33 10.48 -7.57 -6.53
N ARG A 34 10.64 -8.89 -6.72
CA ARG A 34 9.75 -9.69 -7.60
C ARG A 34 8.32 -9.79 -7.06
N GLU A 35 8.17 -9.74 -5.74
CA GLU A 35 6.89 -9.83 -5.06
C GLU A 35 6.66 -8.60 -4.20
N ILE A 36 5.40 -8.14 -4.20
CA ILE A 36 4.91 -7.12 -3.27
C ILE A 36 4.84 -7.74 -1.87
N PHE A 37 5.47 -7.08 -0.90
CA PHE A 37 5.38 -7.44 0.50
C PHE A 37 4.01 -7.01 1.04
N ALA A 38 3.09 -7.97 1.14
CA ALA A 38 1.73 -7.75 1.61
C ALA A 38 1.38 -8.70 2.75
N GLY A 39 0.47 -8.28 3.61
CA GLY A 39 0.03 -9.08 4.74
C GLY A 39 -1.10 -8.42 5.52
N LYS A 40 -1.67 -9.19 6.43
CA LYS A 40 -2.67 -8.75 7.39
C LYS A 40 -2.30 -9.24 8.78
N SER A 41 -2.51 -8.41 9.78
CA SER A 41 -2.38 -8.77 11.18
C SER A 41 -3.64 -8.37 11.92
N ASP A 42 -4.23 -9.35 12.59
CA ASP A 42 -5.30 -9.12 13.55
C ASP A 42 -4.69 -9.04 14.96
N ARG A 43 -5.20 -8.14 15.80
CA ARG A 43 -4.75 -8.05 17.20
C ARG A 43 -5.32 -9.22 18.00
N GLN A 44 -4.47 -10.11 18.50
CA GLN A 44 -4.89 -11.13 19.45
C GLN A 44 -5.38 -10.47 20.75
N GLY A 45 -6.66 -10.70 21.10
CA GLY A 45 -7.24 -10.26 22.38
C GLY A 45 -7.71 -8.81 22.46
N GLY A 46 -7.93 -8.11 21.34
CA GLY A 46 -8.47 -6.74 21.36
C GLY A 46 -9.03 -6.26 20.03
N HIS A 47 -9.42 -4.98 19.98
CA HIS A 47 -9.87 -4.33 18.75
C HIS A 47 -8.69 -3.82 17.92
N GLY A 48 -8.79 -4.00 16.60
CA GLY A 48 -7.85 -3.46 15.62
C GLY A 48 -7.24 -4.54 14.72
N SER A 49 -7.24 -4.26 13.42
CA SER A 49 -6.56 -5.04 12.39
C SER A 49 -5.77 -4.08 11.51
N LEU A 50 -4.62 -4.52 11.01
CA LEU A 50 -3.82 -3.79 10.02
C LEU A 50 -3.62 -4.69 8.80
N GLU A 51 -3.83 -4.14 7.61
CA GLU A 51 -3.47 -4.75 6.33
C GLU A 51 -2.49 -3.84 5.62
N TRP A 52 -1.50 -4.39 4.94
CA TRP A 52 -0.48 -3.63 4.23
C TRP A 52 -0.10 -4.28 2.90
N ALA A 53 0.41 -3.45 1.98
CA ALA A 53 1.11 -3.85 0.76
C ALA A 53 2.19 -2.81 0.47
N VAL A 54 3.44 -3.25 0.29
CA VAL A 54 4.60 -2.38 0.03
C VAL A 54 5.51 -3.01 -1.02
N THR A 55 6.07 -2.18 -1.89
CA THR A 55 7.14 -2.55 -2.81
C THR A 55 8.07 -1.36 -3.01
N TRP A 56 9.24 -1.62 -3.59
CA TRP A 56 10.21 -0.59 -3.96
C TRP A 56 10.25 -0.48 -5.48
N PHE A 57 10.19 0.74 -6.00
CA PHE A 57 10.21 1.03 -7.43
C PHE A 57 11.08 2.27 -7.71
N GLY A 58 11.36 2.54 -8.99
CA GLY A 58 12.32 3.58 -9.40
C GLY A 58 11.82 5.03 -9.34
N GLY A 59 10.53 5.26 -9.08
CA GLY A 59 9.91 6.58 -9.08
C GLY A 59 9.80 7.23 -7.69
N ASP A 60 9.03 8.32 -7.62
CA ASP A 60 8.78 9.04 -6.39
C ASP A 60 7.92 8.21 -5.42
N GLY A 61 8.41 8.05 -4.19
CA GLY A 61 7.69 7.29 -3.18
C GLY A 61 6.37 7.95 -2.78
N PHE A 62 5.32 7.14 -2.66
CA PHE A 62 4.03 7.55 -2.14
C PHE A 62 3.54 6.60 -1.05
N LEU A 63 2.60 7.07 -0.23
CA LEU A 63 1.93 6.25 0.76
C LEU A 63 0.45 6.61 0.80
N ASN A 64 -0.40 5.60 0.57
CA ASN A 64 -1.83 5.71 0.74
C ASN A 64 -2.23 4.99 2.03
N SER A 65 -2.65 5.74 3.04
CA SER A 65 -3.05 5.21 4.34
C SER A 65 -4.55 5.41 4.57
N TYR A 66 -5.19 4.45 5.25
CA TYR A 66 -6.63 4.45 5.49
C TYR A 66 -6.94 3.95 6.90
N CYS A 67 -8.04 4.46 7.46
CA CYS A 67 -8.65 3.93 8.68
C CYS A 67 -10.15 3.71 8.41
N ASN A 68 -10.61 2.46 8.51
CA ASN A 68 -12.00 2.08 8.20
C ASN A 68 -12.46 2.60 6.81
N THR A 69 -11.61 2.41 5.78
CA THR A 69 -11.84 2.85 4.39
C THR A 69 -11.79 4.37 4.17
N ILE A 70 -11.60 5.18 5.22
CA ILE A 70 -11.43 6.62 5.12
C ILE A 70 -9.95 6.93 4.87
N PRO A 71 -9.59 7.68 3.80
CA PRO A 71 -8.21 8.06 3.53
C PRO A 71 -7.69 9.00 4.61
N THR A 72 -6.48 8.74 5.10
CA THR A 72 -5.81 9.52 6.13
C THR A 72 -4.67 10.34 5.53
N GLY A 73 -5.00 11.44 4.85
CA GLY A 73 -4.01 12.28 4.14
C GLY A 73 -2.97 12.95 5.05
N GLU A 74 -3.31 13.21 6.31
CA GLU A 74 -2.38 13.71 7.34
C GLU A 74 -1.68 12.57 8.12
N GLY A 75 -1.90 11.33 7.71
CA GLY A 75 -1.36 10.14 8.35
C GLY A 75 -2.05 9.77 9.66
N GLY A 76 -1.28 9.27 10.62
CA GLY A 76 -1.80 8.83 11.92
C GLY A 76 -0.87 7.83 12.62
N THR A 77 -1.36 7.25 13.72
CA THR A 77 -0.58 6.32 14.55
C THR A 77 -0.28 5.00 13.83
N HIS A 78 -1.20 4.53 12.98
CA HIS A 78 -1.02 3.35 12.11
C HIS A 78 0.14 3.55 11.15
N GLU A 79 0.20 4.70 10.47
CA GLU A 79 1.28 5.04 9.56
C GLU A 79 2.63 5.19 10.27
N ALA A 80 2.67 5.96 11.37
CA ALA A 80 3.90 6.18 12.11
C ALA A 80 4.48 4.87 12.65
N GLY A 81 3.63 4.01 13.22
CA GLY A 81 4.01 2.67 13.68
C GLY A 81 4.55 1.80 12.55
N PHE A 82 3.87 1.78 11.41
CA PHE A 82 4.28 1.01 10.24
C PHE A 82 5.65 1.45 9.71
N ARG A 83 5.86 2.76 9.50
CA ARG A 83 7.15 3.31 9.05
C ARG A 83 8.29 2.96 10.01
N ASN A 84 8.07 3.07 11.31
CA ASN A 84 9.07 2.76 12.33
C ASN A 84 9.48 1.28 12.29
N VAL A 85 8.50 0.37 12.24
CA VAL A 85 8.78 -1.07 12.20
C VAL A 85 9.46 -1.48 10.90
N LEU A 86 9.01 -0.96 9.76
CA LEU A 86 9.61 -1.25 8.46
C LEU A 86 11.08 -0.79 8.41
N THR A 87 11.34 0.44 8.85
CA THR A 87 12.69 0.99 8.90
C THR A 87 13.61 0.17 9.81
N ARG A 88 13.13 -0.21 11.00
CA ARG A 88 13.89 -1.04 11.94
C ARG A 88 14.17 -2.43 11.36
N GLY A 89 13.18 -3.04 10.71
CA GLY A 89 13.33 -4.36 10.09
C GLY A 89 14.37 -4.39 8.98
N LEU A 90 14.37 -3.37 8.10
CA LEU A 90 15.37 -3.25 7.04
C LEU A 90 16.78 -3.03 7.58
N ARG A 91 16.93 -2.18 8.62
CA ARG A 91 18.23 -1.96 9.27
C ARG A 91 18.77 -3.24 9.90
N ALA A 92 17.93 -3.95 10.65
CA ALA A 92 18.33 -5.20 11.30
C ALA A 92 18.66 -6.33 10.32
N TYR A 93 18.10 -6.30 9.11
CA TYR A 93 18.46 -7.24 8.04
C TYR A 93 19.78 -6.87 7.33
N ALA A 94 20.14 -5.59 7.32
CA ALA A 94 21.35 -5.08 6.68
C ALA A 94 22.61 -5.22 7.55
N GLU A 95 22.44 -5.32 8.87
CA GLU A 95 23.50 -5.67 9.84
C GLU A 95 23.81 -7.18 9.81
#